data_AF-A0A7V5QCD6-F1
#
_entry.id   AF-A0A7V5QCD6-F1
#
_cell.length_a   1.000
_cell.length_b   1.000
_cell.length_c   1.000
_cell.angle_alpha   90.00
_cell.angle_beta   90.00
_cell.angle_gamma   90.00
#
_symmetry.space_group_name_H-M   'P 1'
#
loop_
_entity.id
_entity.type
_entity.pdbx_description
1 polymer ?
#
loop_
_entity_poly.entity_id
_entity_poly.type
_entity_poly.pdbx_seq_one_letter_code
_entity_poly.pdbx_strand_id
1 'polypeptide(L)'
;MKRVSHPVTGFFFRGHFPHRVVMAVLLGLTMLPSIAPAAVNRAAVEAQFRNWLAGPLARDARSRNISGATIRRILARVKLDWSLPDLRPPGAAGPPRRQHQSEFRSPARYFSQNNLEALVALGRARLKKWRTTLDAIEKRYGVPRRIIMAIWGRESGYGRVKVTKHALSTLATRAFMGARKAFFRKELLAAIQIAAREHVPPAQMKSSWAGALGQP
;
A
#
# COMPACT_ATOMS: atom_id res chain seq x y z
N MET A 1 -70.26 -25.38 -33.01
CA MET A 1 -71.34 -26.33 -32.69
C MET A 1 -71.20 -27.56 -33.57
N LYS A 2 -71.20 -28.80 -33.01
CA LYS A 2 -71.36 -30.10 -33.73
C LYS A 2 -70.21 -30.43 -34.73
N ARG A 3 -69.76 -31.68 -35.00
CA ARG A 3 -69.97 -33.07 -34.50
C ARG A 3 -68.57 -33.77 -34.54
N VAL A 4 -68.19 -34.78 -33.75
CA VAL A 4 -68.55 -36.24 -33.77
C VAL A 4 -68.31 -36.85 -35.18
N SER A 5 -67.54 -37.94 -35.43
CA SER A 5 -67.46 -39.25 -34.74
C SER A 5 -66.09 -39.98 -34.85
N HIS A 6 -65.90 -41.04 -34.04
CA HIS A 6 -65.00 -42.21 -34.24
C HIS A 6 -65.67 -43.29 -35.15
N PRO A 7 -65.15 -44.52 -35.40
CA PRO A 7 -63.90 -45.23 -34.99
C PRO A 7 -62.99 -45.53 -36.23
N VAL A 8 -62.00 -46.45 -36.31
CA VAL A 8 -61.45 -47.60 -35.52
C VAL A 8 -59.89 -47.55 -35.65
N THR A 9 -58.94 -48.40 -35.20
CA THR A 9 -58.77 -49.76 -34.59
C THR A 9 -57.43 -49.72 -33.78
N GLY A 10 -57.02 -50.60 -32.86
CA GLY A 10 -57.61 -51.81 -32.25
C GLY A 10 -56.64 -53.02 -32.27
N PHE A 11 -55.63 -53.06 -31.39
CA PHE A 11 -54.83 -54.26 -31.12
C PHE A 11 -54.40 -54.35 -29.65
N PHE A 12 -54.51 -55.53 -29.05
CA PHE A 12 -54.12 -55.79 -27.66
C PHE A 12 -52.64 -56.21 -27.57
N PHE A 13 -51.93 -55.76 -26.54
CA PHE A 13 -51.00 -56.64 -25.84
C PHE A 13 -51.06 -56.43 -24.33
N ARG A 14 -50.90 -57.52 -23.57
CA ARG A 14 -51.32 -57.62 -22.16
C ARG A 14 -50.11 -57.83 -21.27
N GLY A 15 -49.65 -56.76 -20.61
CA GLY A 15 -48.57 -56.81 -19.62
C GLY A 15 -49.07 -56.35 -18.25
N HIS A 16 -48.99 -57.20 -17.23
CA HIS A 16 -49.17 -56.83 -15.83
C HIS A 16 -47.89 -57.20 -15.08
N PHE A 17 -47.23 -56.20 -14.50
CA PHE A 17 -46.18 -56.40 -13.49
C PHE A 17 -46.54 -55.58 -12.24
N PRO A 18 -46.77 -56.23 -11.08
CA PRO A 18 -47.22 -55.57 -9.86
C PRO A 18 -46.05 -55.10 -8.95
N HIS A 19 -46.44 -54.45 -7.85
CA HIS A 19 -45.63 -54.08 -6.68
C HIS A 19 -44.71 -52.85 -6.76
N ARG A 20 -45.31 -51.71 -6.37
CA ARG A 20 -44.80 -50.72 -5.41
C ARG A 20 -43.29 -50.80 -5.06
N VAL A 21 -42.52 -49.80 -5.48
CA VAL A 21 -41.30 -49.36 -4.77
C VAL A 21 -41.51 -47.91 -4.32
N VAL A 22 -41.40 -47.66 -3.02
CA VAL A 22 -41.47 -46.30 -2.45
C VAL A 22 -40.08 -45.68 -2.53
N MET A 23 -39.90 -44.69 -3.41
CA MET A 23 -38.63 -43.98 -3.53
C MET A 23 -38.54 -42.87 -2.47
N ALA A 24 -37.89 -43.17 -1.35
CA ALA A 24 -37.67 -42.22 -0.27
C ALA A 24 -36.52 -41.25 -0.63
N VAL A 25 -36.86 -39.98 -0.87
CA VAL A 25 -35.87 -38.94 -1.20
C VAL A 25 -35.12 -38.52 0.07
N LEU A 26 -33.92 -39.06 0.25
CA LEU A 26 -32.99 -38.65 1.32
C LEU A 26 -32.43 -37.25 1.03
N LEU A 27 -32.87 -36.27 1.84
CA LEU A 27 -32.33 -34.91 1.86
C LEU A 27 -30.95 -34.88 2.54
N GLY A 28 -29.94 -35.37 1.81
CA GLY A 28 -28.54 -35.32 2.23
C GLY A 28 -27.99 -33.90 2.23
N LEU A 29 -28.10 -33.21 3.37
CA LEU A 29 -27.54 -31.87 3.56
C LEU A 29 -26.00 -31.93 3.63
N THR A 30 -25.35 -31.88 2.47
CA THR A 30 -23.90 -31.86 2.35
C THR A 30 -23.33 -30.53 2.85
N MET A 31 -22.94 -30.48 4.13
CA MET A 31 -22.12 -29.38 4.65
C MET A 31 -20.75 -29.38 3.98
N LEU A 32 -20.62 -28.60 2.91
CA LEU A 32 -19.33 -28.20 2.35
C LEU A 32 -18.56 -27.44 3.45
N PRO A 33 -17.33 -27.86 3.80
CA PRO A 33 -16.55 -27.18 4.82
C PRO A 33 -16.18 -25.78 4.34
N SER A 34 -16.72 -24.75 5.00
CA SER A 34 -16.34 -23.35 4.77
C SER A 34 -14.86 -23.16 5.04
N ILE A 35 -14.05 -23.08 3.98
CA ILE A 35 -12.62 -22.75 4.05
C ILE A 35 -12.51 -21.27 4.43
N ALA A 36 -12.56 -21.00 5.74
CA ALA A 36 -12.32 -19.68 6.28
C ALA A 36 -10.91 -19.21 5.86
N PRO A 37 -10.74 -17.96 5.37
CA PRO A 37 -9.44 -17.46 4.96
C PRO A 37 -8.49 -17.46 6.16
N ALA A 38 -7.41 -18.24 6.06
CA ALA A 38 -6.49 -18.47 7.17
C ALA A 38 -5.95 -17.15 7.76
N ALA A 39 -6.11 -16.97 9.06
CA ALA A 39 -5.71 -15.75 9.75
C ALA A 39 -4.18 -15.54 9.63
N VAL A 40 -3.77 -14.31 9.29
CA VAL A 40 -2.35 -13.99 9.03
C VAL A 40 -1.52 -14.13 10.31
N ASN A 41 -0.71 -15.18 10.39
CA ASN A 41 0.25 -15.36 11.47
C ASN A 41 1.34 -14.28 11.42
N ARG A 42 1.13 -13.19 12.17
CA ARG A 42 2.05 -12.04 12.20
C ARG A 42 3.46 -12.42 12.64
N ALA A 43 3.61 -13.34 13.59
CA ALA A 43 4.92 -13.77 14.08
C ALA A 43 5.74 -14.49 12.99
N ALA A 44 5.09 -15.36 12.19
CA ALA A 44 5.71 -16.00 11.04
C ALA A 44 6.09 -14.97 9.96
N VAL A 45 5.23 -13.99 9.68
CA VAL A 45 5.51 -12.90 8.73
C VAL A 45 6.66 -12.00 9.21
N GLU A 46 6.79 -11.76 10.51
CA GLU A 46 7.91 -11.01 11.12
C GLU A 46 9.23 -11.81 11.12
N ALA A 47 9.18 -13.13 11.28
CA ALA A 47 10.34 -14.00 11.08
C ALA A 47 10.81 -13.97 9.61
N GLN A 48 9.90 -14.13 8.65
CA GLN A 48 10.18 -13.99 7.22
C GLN A 48 10.76 -12.61 6.88
N PHE A 49 10.23 -11.53 7.49
CA PHE A 49 10.74 -10.17 7.31
C PHE A 49 12.17 -10.01 7.84
N ARG A 50 12.48 -10.51 9.05
CA ARG A 50 13.86 -10.47 9.59
C ARG A 50 14.84 -11.23 8.69
N ASN A 51 14.44 -12.40 8.18
CA ASN A 51 15.23 -13.17 7.23
C ASN A 51 15.42 -12.43 5.89
N TRP A 52 14.38 -11.75 5.40
CA TRP A 52 14.43 -10.91 4.20
C TRP A 52 15.37 -9.70 4.35
N LEU A 53 15.36 -9.04 5.53
CA LEU A 53 16.30 -7.98 5.86
C LEU A 53 17.75 -8.49 5.89
N ALA A 54 18.01 -9.58 6.61
CA ALA A 54 19.36 -10.09 6.85
C ALA A 54 20.01 -10.77 5.63
N GLY A 55 19.20 -11.37 4.74
CA GLY A 55 19.65 -12.01 3.50
C GLY A 55 19.43 -11.12 2.28
N PRO A 56 18.31 -11.24 1.55
CA PRO A 56 18.02 -10.51 0.32
C PRO A 56 18.33 -9.01 0.35
N LEU A 57 17.80 -8.23 1.31
CA LEU A 57 18.03 -6.79 1.33
C LEU A 57 19.49 -6.44 1.67
N ALA A 58 20.11 -7.17 2.60
CA ALA A 58 21.51 -6.96 2.95
C ALA A 58 22.47 -7.25 1.78
N ARG A 59 22.11 -8.14 0.85
CA ARG A 59 22.90 -8.35 -0.39
C ARG A 59 22.80 -7.15 -1.33
N ASP A 60 21.59 -6.67 -1.60
CA ASP A 60 21.35 -5.46 -2.41
C ASP A 60 22.01 -4.19 -1.82
N ALA A 61 22.17 -4.12 -0.50
CA ALA A 61 22.85 -3.02 0.17
C ALA A 61 24.39 -3.15 0.07
N ARG A 62 24.94 -4.37 0.05
CA ARG A 62 26.39 -4.59 -0.17
C ARG A 62 26.82 -4.22 -1.59
N SER A 63 26.02 -4.53 -2.61
CA SER A 63 26.30 -4.10 -4.00
C SER A 63 26.17 -2.59 -4.23
N ARG A 64 25.81 -1.82 -3.20
CA ARG A 64 25.87 -0.35 -3.14
C ARG A 64 27.09 0.16 -2.34
N ASN A 65 28.11 -0.69 -2.19
CA ASN A 65 29.36 -0.45 -1.46
C ASN A 65 29.17 -0.09 0.03
N ILE A 66 28.15 -0.65 0.68
CA ILE A 66 27.89 -0.45 2.12
C ILE A 66 28.42 -1.64 2.92
N SER A 67 29.21 -1.37 3.96
CA SER A 67 29.81 -2.42 4.79
C SER A 67 28.75 -3.27 5.51
N GLY A 68 29.04 -4.55 5.73
CA GLY A 68 28.15 -5.46 6.46
C GLY A 68 27.87 -5.00 7.90
N ALA A 69 28.83 -4.32 8.55
CA ALA A 69 28.63 -3.73 9.87
C ALA A 69 27.65 -2.55 9.83
N THR A 70 27.83 -1.62 8.88
CA THR A 70 26.96 -0.46 8.67
C THR A 70 25.53 -0.91 8.33
N ILE A 71 25.36 -1.93 7.48
CA ILE A 71 24.05 -2.52 7.16
C ILE A 71 23.37 -3.09 8.41
N ARG A 72 24.08 -3.90 9.21
CA ARG A 72 23.54 -4.43 10.47
C ARG A 72 23.12 -3.31 11.42
N ARG A 73 23.96 -2.28 11.60
CA ARG A 73 23.70 -1.12 12.47
C ARG A 73 22.45 -0.33 12.04
N ILE A 74 22.25 -0.12 10.74
CA ILE A 74 21.08 0.58 10.19
C ILE A 74 19.81 -0.28 10.33
N LEU A 75 19.89 -1.58 10.00
CA LEU A 75 18.72 -2.46 9.99
C LEU A 75 18.28 -2.96 11.37
N ALA A 76 19.15 -2.92 12.40
CA ALA A 76 18.86 -3.42 13.75
C ALA A 76 17.61 -2.81 14.43
N ARG A 77 17.17 -1.61 14.02
CA ARG A 77 15.96 -0.93 14.54
C ARG A 77 14.78 -0.95 13.56
N VAL A 78 14.91 -1.60 12.41
CA VAL A 78 13.86 -1.72 11.39
C VAL A 78 12.87 -2.81 11.80
N LYS A 79 11.57 -2.47 11.79
CA LYS A 79 10.45 -3.34 12.16
C LYS A 79 9.32 -3.23 11.13
N LEU A 80 8.41 -4.21 11.09
CA LEU A 80 7.18 -4.07 10.32
C LEU A 80 6.27 -3.00 10.95
N ASP A 81 5.66 -2.17 10.10
CA ASP A 81 4.65 -1.19 10.48
C ASP A 81 3.28 -1.69 10.03
N TRP A 82 2.64 -2.52 10.86
CA TRP A 82 1.30 -3.07 10.62
C TRP A 82 0.18 -2.02 10.56
N SER A 83 0.46 -0.75 10.89
CA SER A 83 -0.53 0.35 10.82
C SER A 83 -0.60 1.04 9.45
N LEU A 84 0.18 0.58 8.46
CA LEU A 84 0.12 1.09 7.10
C LEU A 84 -1.12 0.55 6.35
N PRO A 85 -1.80 1.37 5.52
CA PRO A 85 -2.87 0.88 4.64
C PRO A 85 -2.28 0.05 3.48
N ASP A 86 -3.13 -0.74 2.81
CA ASP A 86 -2.81 -1.48 1.57
C ASP A 86 -1.63 -2.47 1.68
N LEU A 87 -1.52 -3.14 2.82
CA LEU A 87 -0.57 -4.22 3.05
C LEU A 87 -1.05 -5.54 2.44
N ARG A 88 -0.09 -6.33 1.97
CA ARG A 88 -0.26 -7.63 1.30
C ARG A 88 0.75 -8.64 1.88
N PRO A 89 0.50 -9.14 3.11
CA PRO A 89 1.39 -10.10 3.76
C PRO A 89 1.59 -11.36 2.91
N PRO A 90 2.74 -12.04 3.03
CA PRO A 90 2.93 -13.38 2.45
C PRO A 90 1.83 -14.33 2.93
N GLY A 91 1.28 -15.15 2.02
CA GLY A 91 0.18 -16.09 2.31
C GLY A 91 -1.20 -15.45 2.47
N ALA A 92 -1.34 -14.13 2.42
CA ALA A 92 -2.62 -13.43 2.59
C ALA A 92 -3.20 -12.92 1.26
N ALA A 93 -4.53 -13.02 1.11
CA ALA A 93 -5.25 -12.25 0.11
C ALA A 93 -5.09 -10.75 0.45
N GLY A 94 -4.47 -10.00 -0.47
CA GLY A 94 -4.33 -8.55 -0.32
C GLY A 94 -5.69 -7.84 -0.44
N PRO A 95 -5.86 -6.64 0.16
CA PRO A 95 -7.09 -5.87 -0.01
C PRO A 95 -7.38 -5.62 -1.50
N PRO A 96 -8.66 -5.64 -1.91
CA PRO A 96 -9.06 -5.51 -3.30
C PRO A 96 -8.54 -4.20 -3.89
N ARG A 97 -8.17 -4.23 -5.19
CA ARG A 97 -7.74 -3.03 -5.92
C ARG A 97 -8.93 -2.06 -6.05
N ARG A 98 -9.09 -1.16 -5.08
CA ARG A 98 -10.02 -0.04 -5.19
C ARG A 98 -9.50 0.92 -6.26
N GLN A 99 -10.07 0.86 -7.45
CA GLN A 99 -9.74 1.77 -8.56
C GLN A 99 -10.39 3.14 -8.31
N HIS A 100 -9.81 3.88 -7.37
CA HIS A 100 -10.13 5.29 -7.15
C HIS A 100 -9.50 6.12 -8.26
N GLN A 101 -10.26 6.39 -9.32
CA GLN A 101 -9.92 7.43 -10.29
C GLN A 101 -10.01 8.79 -9.58
N SER A 102 -8.89 9.27 -9.06
CA SER A 102 -8.76 10.58 -8.39
C SER A 102 -9.03 11.74 -9.36
N GLU A 103 -8.81 11.49 -10.64
CA GLU A 103 -8.70 12.45 -11.74
C GLU A 103 -10.07 13.01 -12.14
N PHE A 104 -11.15 12.24 -11.91
CA PHE A 104 -12.54 12.68 -12.13
C PHE A 104 -13.18 13.33 -10.89
N ARG A 105 -12.40 13.71 -9.87
CA ARG A 105 -12.90 14.39 -8.67
C ARG A 105 -12.63 15.90 -8.74
N SER A 106 -13.60 16.71 -8.33
CA SER A 106 -13.47 18.17 -8.34
C SER A 106 -12.24 18.64 -7.55
N PRO A 107 -11.36 19.47 -8.14
CA PRO A 107 -10.17 19.99 -7.47
C PRO A 107 -10.49 21.15 -6.51
N ALA A 108 -11.76 21.54 -6.31
CA ALA A 108 -12.13 22.71 -5.50
C ALA A 108 -11.54 22.69 -4.07
N ARG A 109 -11.38 21.51 -3.44
CA ARG A 109 -10.73 21.38 -2.12
C ARG A 109 -9.21 21.60 -2.14
N TYR A 110 -8.56 21.44 -3.30
CA TYR A 110 -7.13 21.71 -3.47
C TYR A 110 -6.83 23.22 -3.52
N PHE A 111 -7.78 23.98 -4.09
CA PHE A 111 -7.73 25.42 -4.33
C PHE A 111 -8.60 26.25 -3.38
N SER A 112 -9.09 25.68 -2.27
CA SER A 112 -9.98 26.40 -1.37
C SER A 112 -9.28 27.58 -0.69
N GLN A 113 -9.90 28.77 -0.79
CA GLN A 113 -9.30 30.05 -0.42
C GLN A 113 -8.66 30.05 0.97
N ASN A 114 -9.39 29.61 2.00
CA ASN A 114 -8.92 29.59 3.39
C ASN A 114 -7.63 28.75 3.57
N ASN A 115 -7.47 27.66 2.81
CA ASN A 115 -6.26 26.83 2.84
C ASN A 115 -5.08 27.53 2.16
N LEU A 116 -5.34 28.24 1.04
CA LEU A 116 -4.32 29.00 0.33
C LEU A 116 -3.87 30.23 1.14
N GLU A 117 -4.79 30.97 1.76
CA GLU A 117 -4.50 32.14 2.60
C GLU A 117 -3.65 31.76 3.82
N ALA A 118 -3.99 30.67 4.51
CA ALA A 118 -3.20 30.15 5.63
C ALA A 118 -1.76 29.79 5.19
N LEU A 119 -1.59 29.19 4.01
CA LEU A 119 -0.28 28.89 3.43
C LEU A 119 0.47 30.17 2.97
N VAL A 120 -0.24 31.17 2.45
CA VAL A 120 0.36 32.47 2.03
C VAL A 120 0.83 33.27 3.24
N ALA A 121 0.06 33.32 4.33
CA ALA A 121 0.45 34.00 5.56
C ALA A 121 1.73 33.39 6.16
N LEU A 122 1.78 32.05 6.28
CA LEU A 122 2.99 31.32 6.70
C LEU A 122 4.16 31.54 5.71
N GLY A 123 3.87 31.49 4.41
CA GLY A 123 4.85 31.68 3.34
C GLY A 123 5.52 33.06 3.38
N ARG A 124 4.76 34.14 3.60
CA ARG A 124 5.31 35.50 3.75
C ARG A 124 6.30 35.59 4.90
N ALA A 125 5.98 35.04 6.07
CA ALA A 125 6.86 35.02 7.24
C ALA A 125 8.14 34.18 6.99
N ARG A 126 8.01 33.02 6.34
CA ARG A 126 9.13 32.14 5.97
C ARG A 126 10.04 32.75 4.91
N LEU A 127 9.47 33.41 3.90
CA LEU A 127 10.19 34.15 2.85
C LEU A 127 11.04 35.28 3.45
N LYS A 128 10.50 36.03 4.43
CA LYS A 128 11.27 37.05 5.17
C LYS A 128 12.41 36.41 5.98
N LYS A 129 12.15 35.31 6.69
CA LYS A 129 13.19 34.63 7.49
C LYS A 129 14.35 34.08 6.64
N TRP A 130 14.06 33.45 5.51
CA TRP A 130 15.06 32.72 4.72
C TRP A 130 15.54 33.48 3.48
N ARG A 131 15.35 34.81 3.43
CA ARG A 131 15.63 35.65 2.25
C ARG A 131 17.02 35.37 1.65
N THR A 132 18.09 35.51 2.43
CA THR A 132 19.47 35.33 1.98
C THR A 132 19.76 33.91 1.47
N THR A 133 19.18 32.89 2.11
CA THR A 133 19.31 31.49 1.67
C THR A 133 18.61 31.27 0.33
N LEU A 134 17.41 31.83 0.17
CA LEU A 134 16.64 31.75 -1.08
C LEU A 134 17.29 32.58 -2.21
N ASP A 135 17.85 33.76 -1.91
CA ASP A 135 18.67 34.55 -2.85
C ASP A 135 19.84 33.72 -3.40
N ALA A 136 20.55 33.00 -2.53
CA ALA A 136 21.68 32.16 -2.91
C ALA A 136 21.28 30.92 -3.71
N ILE A 137 20.16 30.28 -3.38
CA ILE A 137 19.62 29.13 -4.13
C ILE A 137 19.13 29.56 -5.52
N GLU A 138 18.39 30.67 -5.61
CA GLU A 138 17.91 31.24 -6.87
C GLU A 138 19.09 31.63 -7.79
N LYS A 139 20.12 32.29 -7.25
CA LYS A 139 21.36 32.59 -8.00
C LYS A 139 22.13 31.35 -8.45
N ARG A 140 22.16 30.27 -7.64
CA ARG A 140 22.95 29.06 -7.93
C ARG A 140 22.27 28.11 -8.91
N TYR A 141 20.94 28.01 -8.89
CA TYR A 141 20.18 27.00 -9.63
C TYR A 141 19.17 27.58 -10.64
N GLY A 142 19.00 28.90 -10.71
CA GLY A 142 18.07 29.56 -11.62
C GLY A 142 16.58 29.39 -11.27
N VAL A 143 16.25 28.66 -10.19
CA VAL A 143 14.87 28.41 -9.76
C VAL A 143 14.35 29.59 -8.93
N PRO A 144 13.29 30.29 -9.35
CA PRO A 144 12.80 31.45 -8.61
C PRO A 144 12.31 31.10 -7.21
N ARG A 145 12.67 31.89 -6.19
CA ARG A 145 12.32 31.63 -4.76
C ARG A 145 10.84 31.31 -4.52
N ARG A 146 9.95 31.88 -5.33
CA ARG A 146 8.49 31.72 -5.22
C ARG A 146 8.05 30.29 -5.54
N ILE A 147 8.72 29.62 -6.47
CA ILE A 147 8.48 28.21 -6.83
C ILE A 147 8.90 27.30 -5.69
N ILE A 148 10.10 27.51 -5.14
CA ILE A 148 10.62 26.77 -3.97
C ILE A 148 9.67 26.90 -2.79
N MET A 149 9.21 28.13 -2.51
CA MET A 149 8.24 28.41 -1.45
C MET A 149 6.86 27.80 -1.71
N ALA A 150 6.40 27.73 -2.95
CA ALA A 150 5.14 27.06 -3.29
C ALA A 150 5.22 25.55 -3.04
N ILE A 151 6.30 24.89 -3.49
CA ILE A 151 6.56 23.46 -3.27
C ILE A 151 6.65 23.16 -1.77
N TRP A 152 7.51 23.85 -1.03
CA TRP A 152 7.68 23.64 0.41
C TRP A 152 6.41 23.93 1.22
N GLY A 153 5.61 24.90 0.77
CA GLY A 153 4.29 25.18 1.33
C GLY A 153 3.28 24.03 1.12
N ARG A 154 3.19 23.49 -0.10
CA ARG A 154 2.22 22.42 -0.45
C ARG A 154 2.61 21.05 0.12
N GLU A 155 3.89 20.71 0.14
CA GLU A 155 4.37 19.39 0.59
C GLU A 155 4.36 19.23 2.13
N SER A 156 4.64 20.30 2.89
CA SER A 156 4.84 20.18 4.36
C SER A 156 4.25 21.30 5.21
N GLY A 157 3.60 22.31 4.60
CA GLY A 157 3.18 23.50 5.31
C GLY A 157 4.36 24.25 5.96
N TYR A 158 5.51 24.29 5.28
CA TYR A 158 6.78 24.85 5.79
C TYR A 158 7.28 24.19 7.09
N GLY A 159 7.18 22.86 7.14
CA GLY A 159 7.60 22.01 8.25
C GLY A 159 6.59 21.92 9.40
N ARG A 160 5.35 22.38 9.22
CA ARG A 160 4.28 22.26 10.24
C ARG A 160 3.66 20.87 10.28
N VAL A 161 3.62 20.15 9.15
CA VAL A 161 3.10 18.78 9.11
C VAL A 161 4.04 17.86 9.88
N LYS A 162 3.58 17.30 11.01
CA LYS A 162 4.38 16.38 11.83
C LYS A 162 4.54 15.04 11.13
N VAL A 163 5.68 14.86 10.47
CA VAL A 163 6.13 13.58 9.92
C VAL A 163 6.65 12.70 11.07
N THR A 164 5.99 11.59 11.37
CA THR A 164 6.22 10.81 12.62
C THR A 164 6.70 9.37 12.44
N LYS A 165 6.44 8.72 11.30
CA LYS A 165 6.80 7.29 11.11
C LYS A 165 8.30 7.12 10.86
N HIS A 166 8.89 6.04 11.37
CA HIS A 166 10.30 5.71 11.15
C HIS A 166 10.52 5.27 9.69
N ALA A 167 11.28 6.06 8.94
CA ALA A 167 11.39 5.96 7.49
C ALA A 167 11.79 4.58 6.99
N LEU A 168 12.84 4.01 7.59
CA LEU A 168 13.36 2.69 7.20
C LEU A 168 12.34 1.57 7.50
N SER A 169 11.56 1.68 8.59
CA SER A 169 10.47 0.73 8.89
C SER A 169 9.33 0.85 7.87
N THR A 170 8.90 2.08 7.53
CA THR A 170 7.84 2.28 6.53
C THR A 170 8.26 1.80 5.14
N LEU A 171 9.46 2.17 4.67
CA LEU A 171 10.00 1.73 3.39
C LEU A 171 10.24 0.21 3.34
N ALA A 172 10.77 -0.39 4.40
CA ALA A 172 10.95 -1.85 4.47
C ALA A 172 9.62 -2.61 4.49
N THR A 173 8.63 -2.14 5.23
CA THR A 173 7.27 -2.72 5.22
C THR A 173 6.65 -2.64 3.83
N ARG A 174 6.81 -1.50 3.15
CA ARG A 174 6.30 -1.27 1.78
C ARG A 174 7.05 -2.11 0.73
N ALA A 175 8.35 -2.32 0.88
CA ALA A 175 9.17 -3.17 0.01
C ALA A 175 8.87 -4.66 0.20
N PHE A 176 8.65 -5.10 1.44
CA PHE A 176 8.37 -6.51 1.77
C PHE A 176 6.92 -6.91 1.47
N MET A 177 5.94 -6.09 1.87
CA MET A 177 4.52 -6.41 1.79
C MET A 177 3.61 -5.26 1.34
N GLY A 178 4.12 -4.25 0.63
CA GLY A 178 3.27 -3.26 -0.06
C GLY A 178 2.79 -3.71 -1.45
N ALA A 179 1.92 -2.92 -2.08
CA ALA A 179 1.47 -3.18 -3.45
C ALA A 179 2.53 -2.88 -4.54
N ARG A 180 3.48 -1.97 -4.29
CA ARG A 180 4.56 -1.58 -5.23
C ARG A 180 5.96 -2.04 -4.75
N LYS A 181 6.09 -3.33 -4.37
CA LYS A 181 7.29 -3.90 -3.71
C LYS A 181 8.62 -3.48 -4.35
N ALA A 182 8.74 -3.63 -5.68
CA ALA A 182 9.97 -3.33 -6.41
C ALA A 182 10.36 -1.84 -6.40
N PHE A 183 9.39 -0.92 -6.44
CA PHE A 183 9.63 0.52 -6.30
C PHE A 183 10.16 0.82 -4.90
N PHE A 184 9.42 0.41 -3.86
CA PHE A 184 9.83 0.68 -2.47
C PHE A 184 11.14 -0.01 -2.06
N ARG A 185 11.55 -1.10 -2.73
CA ARG A 185 12.89 -1.69 -2.55
C ARG A 185 14.00 -0.78 -3.08
N LYS A 186 13.79 -0.07 -4.20
CA LYS A 186 14.74 0.95 -4.69
C LYS A 186 14.85 2.13 -3.71
N GLU A 187 13.72 2.65 -3.24
CA GLU A 187 13.66 3.75 -2.26
C GLU A 187 14.32 3.38 -0.93
N LEU A 188 14.06 2.17 -0.41
CA LEU A 188 14.68 1.67 0.81
C LEU A 188 16.20 1.59 0.70
N LEU A 189 16.72 1.14 -0.44
CA LEU A 189 18.16 1.07 -0.67
C LEU A 189 18.80 2.46 -0.80
N ALA A 190 18.09 3.45 -1.34
CA ALA A 190 18.53 4.85 -1.33
C ALA A 190 18.53 5.42 0.11
N ALA A 191 17.48 5.14 0.90
CA ALA A 191 17.43 5.55 2.31
C ALA A 191 18.55 4.89 3.15
N ILE A 192 18.90 3.62 2.88
CA ILE A 192 20.05 2.95 3.52
C ILE A 192 21.38 3.58 3.08
N GLN A 193 21.54 4.02 1.83
CA GLN A 193 22.72 4.79 1.40
C GLN A 193 22.83 6.16 2.10
N ILE A 194 21.72 6.89 2.25
CA ILE A 194 21.69 8.17 2.98
C ILE A 194 22.07 7.96 4.46
N ALA A 195 21.51 6.92 5.09
CA ALA A 195 21.83 6.51 6.44
C ALA A 195 23.29 6.05 6.62
N ALA A 196 23.87 5.41 5.59
CA ALA A 196 25.26 4.95 5.60
C ALA A 196 26.29 6.08 5.39
N ARG A 197 25.87 7.20 4.78
CA ARG A 197 26.65 8.45 4.67
C ARG A 197 26.50 9.35 5.91
N GLU A 198 25.79 8.88 6.92
CA GLU A 198 25.57 9.52 8.23
C GLU A 198 24.96 10.93 8.19
N HIS A 199 24.40 11.35 7.04
CA HIS A 199 23.71 12.65 6.86
C HIS A 199 22.53 12.85 7.82
N VAL A 200 21.88 11.76 8.24
CA VAL A 200 20.86 11.75 9.31
C VAL A 200 21.00 10.42 10.07
N PRO A 201 21.03 10.42 11.43
CA PRO A 201 21.03 9.20 12.21
C PRO A 201 19.81 8.32 11.86
N PRO A 202 19.93 6.99 11.68
CA PRO A 202 18.83 6.15 11.20
C PRO A 202 17.52 6.31 12.00
N ALA A 203 17.62 6.38 13.33
CA ALA A 203 16.47 6.55 14.24
C ALA A 203 15.80 7.93 14.15
N GLN A 204 16.45 8.93 13.55
CA GLN A 204 15.91 10.27 13.30
C GLN A 204 15.32 10.41 11.88
N MET A 205 15.51 9.44 10.99
CA MET A 205 14.89 9.44 9.66
C MET A 205 13.37 9.23 9.79
N LYS A 206 12.59 10.27 9.52
CA LYS A 206 11.12 10.23 9.56
C LYS A 206 10.53 10.31 8.15
N SER A 207 9.45 9.56 7.91
CA SER A 207 8.72 9.57 6.64
C SER A 207 7.22 9.73 6.80
N SER A 208 6.56 10.13 5.71
CA SER A 208 5.11 9.94 5.56
C SER A 208 4.77 8.44 5.54
N TRP A 209 3.49 8.09 5.63
CA TRP A 209 3.01 6.69 5.48
C TRP A 209 3.29 6.10 4.09
N ALA A 210 3.58 6.96 3.12
CA ALA A 210 3.98 6.62 1.75
C ALA A 210 5.52 6.62 1.55
N GLY A 211 6.31 6.90 2.58
CA GLY A 211 7.78 6.80 2.54
C GLY A 211 8.55 8.08 2.15
N ALA A 212 7.87 9.19 1.83
CA ALA A 212 8.52 10.47 1.53
C ALA A 212 9.26 11.01 2.77
N LEU A 213 10.50 11.50 2.60
CA LEU A 213 11.44 11.81 3.67
C LEU A 213 11.55 13.32 3.95
N GLY A 214 11.70 13.70 5.22
CA GLY A 214 12.23 15.01 5.61
C GLY A 214 11.39 16.23 5.18
N GLN A 215 12.05 17.16 4.49
CA GLN A 215 11.49 18.34 3.81
C GLN A 215 12.05 18.36 2.38
N PRO A 216 11.28 18.82 1.38
CA PRO A 216 11.81 19.11 0.04
C PRO A 216 12.68 20.38 0.04
#